data_AF-A0A955TDC5-F1
#
_entry.id   AF-A0A955TDC5-F1
#
_cell.length_a   1.000
_cell.length_b   1.000
_cell.length_c   1.000
_cell.angle_alpha   90.00
_cell.angle_beta   90.00
_cell.angle_gamma   90.00
#
_symmetry.space_group_name_H-M   'P 1'
#
loop_
_entity.id
_entity.type
_entity.pdbx_description
1 polymer ?
#
loop_
_entity_poly.entity_id
_entity_poly.type
_entity_poly.pdbx_seq_one_letter_code
_entity_poly.pdbx_strand_id
1 'polypeptide(L)'
;MNIQGKWKVVFATIMMALMVGCAFNPPSKMVKQNDHARLAEWYQKEADDLHARAEEMRQIEKEYEFLGTPKEGHESSLVEHATNLKDHYTKAAEVAEAMAKAHAKQAKNP
;
A
#
# COMPACT_ATOMS: atom_id res chain seq x y z
N MET A 1 -44.03 10.41 5.11
CA MET A 1 -42.81 9.61 4.85
C MET A 1 -41.61 10.55 4.82
N ASN A 2 -40.72 10.47 5.81
CA ASN A 2 -39.58 11.39 5.96
C ASN A 2 -38.40 10.91 5.11
N ILE A 3 -38.24 11.48 3.92
CA ILE A 3 -37.28 11.07 2.88
C ILE A 3 -35.83 11.41 3.30
N GLN A 4 -35.65 12.41 4.17
CA GLN A 4 -34.33 12.87 4.62
C GLN A 4 -33.60 11.87 5.53
N GLY A 5 -34.32 11.07 6.31
CA GLY A 5 -33.72 10.06 7.18
C GLY A 5 -33.12 8.89 6.41
N LYS A 6 -33.72 8.52 5.27
CA LYS A 6 -33.30 7.36 4.47
C LYS A 6 -31.96 7.60 3.77
N TRP A 7 -31.71 8.81 3.27
CA TRP A 7 -30.45 9.17 2.62
C TRP A 7 -29.28 9.23 3.59
N LYS A 8 -29.48 9.75 4.80
CA LYS A 8 -28.42 9.81 5.83
C LYS A 8 -27.95 8.42 6.25
N VAL A 9 -28.87 7.45 6.34
CA VAL A 9 -28.52 6.07 6.68
C VAL A 9 -27.70 5.41 5.57
N VAL A 10 -28.08 5.60 4.29
CA VAL A 10 -27.34 5.06 3.13
C VAL A 10 -25.92 5.65 3.04
N PHE A 11 -25.77 6.96 3.22
CA PHE A 11 -24.45 7.59 3.23
C PHE A 11 -23.58 7.11 4.40
N ALA A 12 -24.17 6.90 5.57
CA ALA A 12 -23.45 6.40 6.74
C ALA A 12 -22.96 4.95 6.53
N THR A 13 -23.76 4.07 5.92
CA THR A 13 -23.32 2.70 5.60
C THR A 13 -22.24 2.65 4.53
N ILE A 14 -22.28 3.52 3.52
CA ILE A 14 -21.23 3.60 2.48
C ILE A 14 -19.92 4.12 3.09
N MET A 15 -19.95 5.16 3.92
CA MET A 15 -18.76 5.67 4.62
C MET A 15 -18.15 4.65 5.60
N MET A 16 -18.98 3.85 6.29
CA MET A 16 -18.50 2.81 7.19
C MET A 16 -17.82 1.65 6.43
N ALA A 17 -18.26 1.35 5.21
CA ALA A 17 -17.64 0.34 4.35
C ALA A 17 -16.28 0.76 3.79
N LEU A 18 -16.03 2.07 3.66
CA LEU A 18 -14.75 2.63 3.21
C LEU A 18 -13.68 2.64 4.32
N MET A 19 -14.04 2.27 5.56
CA MET A 19 -13.14 2.21 6.72
C MET A 19 -12.71 0.78 7.06
N VAL A 20 -12.76 -0.16 6.12
CA VAL A 20 -12.16 -1.49 6.26
C VAL A 20 -10.87 -1.54 5.44
N GLY A 21 -9.74 -1.34 6.11
CA GLY A 21 -8.45 -1.79 5.57
C GLY A 21 -7.26 -0.89 5.85
N CYS A 22 -6.74 -0.93 7.07
CA CYS A 22 -5.30 -0.82 7.34
C CYS A 22 -5.00 -1.44 8.71
N ALA A 23 -5.51 -2.65 8.95
CA ALA A 23 -4.96 -3.49 10.02
C ALA A 23 -3.67 -4.12 9.48
N PHE A 24 -2.61 -3.31 9.32
CA PHE A 24 -1.25 -3.77 9.02
C PHE A 24 -0.68 -4.45 10.27
N ASN A 25 -1.25 -5.60 10.61
CA ASN A 25 -0.70 -6.43 11.67
C ASN A 25 0.33 -7.35 11.02
N PRO A 26 1.63 -7.26 11.39
CA PRO A 26 2.64 -8.19 10.89
C PRO A 26 2.19 -9.64 11.17
N PRO A 27 2.59 -10.62 10.35
CA PRO A 27 2.05 -11.99 10.35
C PRO A 27 2.56 -12.84 11.53
N SER A 28 2.58 -12.28 12.74
CA SER A 28 3.07 -12.89 13.98
C SER A 28 2.44 -14.25 14.28
N LYS A 29 1.16 -14.44 13.92
CA LYS A 29 0.48 -15.74 14.05
C LYS A 29 1.04 -16.78 13.07
N MET A 30 1.30 -16.41 11.81
CA MET A 30 1.81 -17.32 10.79
C MET A 30 3.27 -17.70 11.10
N VAL A 31 4.06 -16.75 11.59
CA VAL A 31 5.42 -17.00 12.11
C VAL A 31 5.39 -18.01 13.26
N LYS A 32 4.51 -17.81 14.25
CA LYS A 32 4.35 -18.75 15.39
C LYS A 32 3.91 -20.15 14.94
N GLN A 33 3.15 -20.23 13.84
CA GLN A 33 2.67 -21.49 13.28
C GLN A 33 3.67 -22.15 12.32
N ASN A 34 4.82 -21.51 12.07
CA ASN A 34 5.78 -21.91 11.05
C ASN A 34 5.14 -22.13 9.66
N ASP A 35 4.09 -21.35 9.37
CA ASP A 35 3.29 -21.50 8.16
C ASP A 35 3.95 -20.75 7.00
N HIS A 36 5.01 -21.35 6.46
CA HIS A 36 5.79 -20.75 5.38
C HIS A 36 5.00 -20.56 4.08
N ALA A 37 3.97 -21.37 3.82
CA ALA A 37 3.12 -21.19 2.66
C ALA A 37 2.32 -19.88 2.77
N ARG A 38 1.65 -19.66 3.90
CA ARG A 38 0.88 -18.43 4.12
C ARG A 38 1.76 -17.19 4.28
N LEU A 39 2.96 -17.34 4.85
CA LEU A 39 3.93 -16.25 4.89
C LEU A 39 4.38 -15.85 3.48
N ALA A 40 4.61 -16.81 2.59
CA ALA A 40 4.95 -16.51 1.20
C ALA A 40 3.84 -15.73 0.48
N GLU A 41 2.59 -16.16 0.62
CA GLU A 41 1.42 -15.47 0.05
C GLU A 41 1.25 -14.06 0.63
N TRP A 42 1.44 -13.91 1.95
CA TRP A 42 1.31 -12.61 2.61
C TRP A 42 2.35 -11.62 2.11
N TYR A 43 3.62 -12.03 2.06
CA TYR A 43 4.70 -11.17 1.57
C TYR A 43 4.58 -10.86 0.07
N GLN A 44 4.03 -11.77 -0.73
CA GLN A 44 3.76 -11.47 -2.14
C GLN A 44 2.69 -10.38 -2.26
N LYS A 45 1.59 -10.50 -1.52
CA LYS A 45 0.55 -9.47 -1.50
C LYS A 45 1.08 -8.12 -1.00
N GLU A 46 1.97 -8.16 -0.01
CA GLU A 46 2.62 -6.96 0.52
C GLU A 46 3.49 -6.29 -0.54
N ALA A 47 4.27 -7.07 -1.29
CA ALA A 47 5.04 -6.55 -2.43
C ALA A 47 4.14 -5.89 -3.48
N ASP A 48 3.01 -6.52 -3.80
CA ASP A 48 2.05 -5.97 -4.78
C ASP A 48 1.44 -4.64 -4.31
N ASP A 49 1.10 -4.51 -3.02
CA ASP A 49 0.59 -3.25 -2.44
C ASP A 49 1.67 -2.15 -2.48
N LEU A 50 2.91 -2.49 -2.14
CA LEU A 50 4.03 -1.55 -2.17
C LEU A 50 4.37 -1.10 -3.59
N HIS A 51 4.30 -1.99 -4.58
CA HIS A 51 4.43 -1.61 -6.00
C HIS A 51 3.31 -0.67 -6.43
N ALA A 52 2.06 -0.92 -6.01
CA ALA A 52 0.95 -0.02 -6.31
C ALA A 52 1.19 1.39 -5.74
N ARG A 53 1.64 1.49 -4.48
CA ARG A 53 1.99 2.78 -3.86
C ARG A 53 3.17 3.47 -4.55
N ALA A 54 4.17 2.71 -5.00
CA ALA A 54 5.29 3.27 -5.76
C ALA A 54 4.81 3.87 -7.09
N GLU A 55 3.88 3.20 -7.80
CA GLU A 55 3.30 3.74 -9.03
C GLU A 55 2.40 4.96 -8.76
N GLU A 56 1.65 4.99 -7.66
CA GLU A 56 0.92 6.19 -7.23
C GLU A 56 1.87 7.39 -7.08
N MET A 57 3.01 7.21 -6.39
CA MET A 57 4.00 8.28 -6.25
C MET A 57 4.60 8.71 -7.59
N ARG A 58 4.78 7.76 -8.53
CA ARG A 58 5.26 8.05 -9.89
C ARG A 58 4.24 8.85 -10.71
N GLN A 59 2.95 8.58 -10.53
CA GLN A 59 1.89 9.35 -11.18
C GLN A 59 1.84 10.78 -10.63
N ILE A 60 2.00 10.94 -9.31
CA ILE A 60 2.10 12.24 -8.66
C ILE A 60 3.29 13.03 -9.23
N GLU A 61 4.49 12.44 -9.29
CA GLU A 61 5.68 13.06 -9.90
C GLU A 61 5.40 13.59 -11.32
N LYS A 62 4.76 12.77 -12.16
CA LYS A 62 4.37 13.17 -13.53
C LYS A 62 3.33 14.28 -13.58
N GLU A 63 2.37 14.28 -12.65
CA GLU A 63 1.34 15.32 -12.59
C GLU A 63 1.99 16.67 -12.24
N TYR A 64 2.92 16.69 -11.29
CA TYR A 64 3.71 17.87 -10.96
C TYR A 64 4.61 18.33 -12.13
N GLU A 65 5.24 17.41 -12.85
CA GLU A 65 6.01 17.73 -14.06
C GLU A 65 5.14 18.32 -15.19
N PHE A 66 3.96 17.75 -15.43
CA PHE A 66 3.04 18.15 -16.50
C PHE A 66 2.39 19.51 -16.27
N LEU A 67 2.04 19.83 -15.02
CA LEU A 67 1.37 21.08 -14.67
C LEU A 67 2.24 22.32 -14.88
N GLY A 68 3.56 22.16 -15.02
CA GLY A 68 4.49 23.21 -15.42
C GLY A 68 4.34 24.57 -14.72
N THR A 69 5.22 24.84 -13.72
CA THR A 69 5.67 26.18 -13.25
C THR A 69 4.77 26.98 -12.25
N PRO A 70 5.25 28.09 -11.61
CA PRO A 70 6.42 28.27 -10.71
C PRO A 70 6.08 29.04 -9.39
N LYS A 71 6.86 28.84 -8.30
CA LYS A 71 7.37 29.87 -7.35
C LYS A 71 8.13 29.22 -6.18
N GLU A 72 9.22 29.87 -5.82
CA GLU A 72 10.31 29.43 -4.96
C GLU A 72 9.94 28.68 -3.66
N GLY A 73 10.70 27.62 -3.37
CA GLY A 73 10.99 27.16 -1.99
C GLY A 73 10.21 25.95 -1.45
N HIS A 74 8.97 25.70 -1.89
CA HIS A 74 8.12 24.62 -1.34
C HIS A 74 7.89 23.43 -2.29
N GLU A 75 8.05 23.65 -3.59
CA GLU A 75 7.78 22.68 -4.66
C GLU A 75 8.81 21.56 -4.76
N SER A 76 10.10 21.91 -4.65
CA SER A 76 11.15 20.87 -4.67
C SER A 76 10.92 19.87 -3.56
N SER A 77 10.37 20.31 -2.41
CA SER A 77 10.07 19.42 -1.29
C SER A 77 8.97 18.41 -1.59
N LEU A 78 7.98 18.70 -2.45
CA LEU A 78 6.90 17.75 -2.75
C LEU A 78 7.31 16.74 -3.81
N VAL A 79 7.99 17.19 -4.88
CA VAL A 79 8.55 16.29 -5.89
C VAL A 79 9.62 15.40 -5.24
N GLU A 80 10.54 15.98 -4.47
CA GLU A 80 11.55 15.23 -3.72
C GLU A 80 10.91 14.26 -2.70
N HIS A 81 9.83 14.67 -2.03
CA HIS A 81 9.09 13.78 -1.14
C HIS A 81 8.44 12.61 -1.89
N ALA A 82 7.80 12.86 -3.04
CA ALA A 82 7.20 11.81 -3.87
C ALA A 82 8.28 10.86 -4.42
N THR A 83 9.42 11.39 -4.89
CA THR A 83 10.57 10.59 -5.32
C THR A 83 11.11 9.73 -4.19
N ASN A 84 11.29 10.30 -2.99
CA ASN A 84 11.77 9.55 -1.82
C ASN A 84 10.78 8.45 -1.41
N LEU A 85 9.48 8.74 -1.41
CA LEU A 85 8.45 7.74 -1.10
C LEU A 85 8.38 6.64 -2.15
N LYS A 86 8.45 6.98 -3.44
CA LYS A 86 8.55 6.00 -4.53
C LYS A 86 9.71 5.05 -4.29
N ASP A 87 10.91 5.58 -4.06
CA ASP A 87 12.11 4.78 -3.82
C ASP A 87 11.99 3.90 -2.57
N HIS A 88 11.39 4.41 -1.50
CA HIS A 88 11.13 3.63 -0.29
C HIS A 88 10.15 2.48 -0.54
N TYR A 89 9.04 2.74 -1.24
CA TYR A 89 8.06 1.71 -1.56
C TYR A 89 8.63 0.66 -2.51
N THR A 90 9.41 1.07 -3.53
CA THR A 90 10.10 0.14 -4.42
C THR A 90 11.06 -0.78 -3.65
N LYS A 91 11.93 -0.21 -2.80
CA LYS A 91 12.85 -1.02 -1.97
C LYS A 91 12.12 -1.95 -1.00
N ALA A 92 11.03 -1.47 -0.39
CA ALA A 92 10.21 -2.29 0.49
C ALA A 92 9.54 -3.45 -0.27
N ALA A 93 9.07 -3.20 -1.50
CA ALA A 93 8.50 -4.22 -2.36
C ALA A 93 9.54 -5.29 -2.71
N GLU A 94 10.75 -4.89 -3.09
CA GLU A 94 11.86 -5.83 -3.36
C GLU A 94 12.19 -6.72 -2.15
N VAL A 95 12.21 -6.15 -0.94
CA VAL A 95 12.42 -6.91 0.30
C VAL A 95 11.25 -7.87 0.54
N ALA A 96 10.01 -7.43 0.36
CA ALA A 96 8.84 -8.28 0.51
C ALA A 96 8.85 -9.45 -0.50
N GLU A 97 9.21 -9.21 -1.76
CA GLU A 97 9.38 -10.28 -2.75
C GLU A 97 10.48 -11.28 -2.36
N ALA A 98 11.60 -10.78 -1.83
CA ALA A 98 12.67 -11.64 -1.36
C ALA A 98 12.21 -12.54 -0.19
N MET A 99 11.43 -11.98 0.74
CA MET A 99 10.80 -12.73 1.83
C MET A 99 9.78 -13.76 1.32
N ALA A 100 8.96 -13.38 0.35
CA ALA A 100 8.01 -14.29 -0.29
C ALA A 100 8.73 -15.49 -0.92
N LYS A 101 9.81 -15.23 -1.69
CA LYS A 101 10.65 -16.26 -2.31
C LYS A 101 11.33 -17.16 -1.26
N ALA A 102 11.84 -16.60 -0.17
CA ALA A 102 12.48 -17.34 0.90
C ALA A 102 11.49 -18.31 1.59
N HIS A 103 10.31 -17.82 1.95
CA HIS A 103 9.28 -18.66 2.57
C HIS A 103 8.68 -19.68 1.60
N ALA A 104 8.50 -19.34 0.32
CA ALA A 104 8.08 -20.30 -0.69
C ALA A 104 9.08 -21.45 -0.87
N LYS A 105 10.39 -21.18 -0.71
CA LYS A 105 11.44 -22.20 -0.72
C LYS A 105 11.37 -23.10 0.52
N GLN A 106 11.13 -22.52 1.70
CA GLN A 106 10.96 -23.29 2.94
C GLN A 106 9.71 -24.17 2.89
N ALA A 107 8.59 -23.67 2.35
CA ALA A 107 7.37 -24.46 2.21
C ALA A 107 7.53 -25.70 1.31
N LYS A 108 8.47 -25.66 0.35
CA LYS A 108 8.79 -26.80 -0.55
C LYS A 108 9.76 -27.81 0.07
N ASN A 109 10.48 -27.42 1.14
CA ASN A 109 11.44 -28.25 1.86
C ASN A 109 11.12 -28.18 3.37
N PRO A 110 9.97 -28.72 3.80
CA PRO A 110 9.45 -28.55 5.16
C PRO A 110 10.33 -29.20 6.24
#